data_AF-A0A0G1YUE4-F1
#
_entry.id   AF-A0A0G1YUE4-F1
#
_cell.length_a   1.000
_cell.length_b   1.000
_cell.length_c   1.000
_cell.angle_alpha   90.00
_cell.angle_beta   90.00
_cell.angle_gamma   90.00
#
_symmetry.space_group_name_H-M   'P 1'
#
loop_
_entity.id
_entity.type
_entity.pdbx_description
1 polymer ?
#
loop_
_entity_poly.entity_id
_entity_poly.type
_entity_poly.pdbx_seq_one_letter_code
_entity_poly.pdbx_strand_id
1 'polypeptide(L)'
;MKKYLEACLQNKEVKGAKILLAGRLGGADIARRESLKRGMLPLQTLRADIDYGYATAFTTYGTTGVKVWIYKGEVFEKKTDGS
;
A
#
# COMPACT_ATOMS: atom_id res chain seq x y z
N MET A 1 -2.24 -11.12 -4.81
CA MET A 1 -2.60 -9.82 -4.17
C MET A 1 -3.58 -9.97 -3.02
N LYS A 2 -4.74 -10.63 -3.22
CA LYS A 2 -5.80 -10.76 -2.20
C LYS A 2 -5.28 -11.29 -0.85
N LYS A 3 -4.55 -12.42 -0.85
CA LYS A 3 -3.94 -13.02 0.35
C LYS A 3 -3.11 -12.03 1.19
N TYR A 4 -2.22 -11.26 0.56
CA TYR A 4 -1.37 -10.30 1.26
C TYR A 4 -2.15 -9.12 1.81
N LEU A 5 -3.19 -8.71 1.09
CA LEU A 5 -4.06 -7.63 1.51
C LEU A 5 -4.93 -8.04 2.70
N GLU A 6 -5.41 -9.28 2.72
CA GLU A 6 -6.09 -9.89 3.88
C GLU A 6 -5.15 -10.04 5.07
N ALA A 7 -3.91 -10.48 4.85
CA ALA A 7 -2.90 -10.57 5.92
C ALA A 7 -2.58 -9.20 6.54
N CYS A 8 -2.52 -8.13 5.73
CA CYS A 8 -2.31 -6.78 6.26
C CYS A 8 -3.47 -6.33 7.15
N LEU A 9 -4.71 -6.62 6.75
CA LEU A 9 -5.93 -6.27 7.50
C LEU A 9 -6.14 -7.10 8.76
N GLN A 10 -5.49 -8.27 8.87
CA GLN A 10 -5.54 -9.08 10.08
C GLN A 10 -4.85 -8.38 11.26
N ASN A 11 -3.92 -7.45 10.99
CA ASN A 11 -3.33 -6.61 12.01
C ASN A 11 -4.33 -5.53 12.44
N LYS A 12 -4.66 -5.50 13.73
CA LYS A 12 -5.66 -4.56 14.30
C LYS A 12 -5.28 -3.09 14.14
N GLU A 13 -4.01 -2.80 13.98
CA GLU A 13 -3.49 -1.44 13.78
C GLU A 13 -3.71 -0.94 12.35
N VAL A 14 -3.94 -1.84 11.38
CA VAL A 14 -4.15 -1.45 9.98
C VAL A 14 -5.62 -1.17 9.72
N LYS A 15 -5.94 0.10 9.46
CA LYS A 15 -7.30 0.56 9.12
C LYS A 15 -7.60 0.49 7.62
N GLY A 16 -6.56 0.41 6.79
CA GLY A 16 -6.72 0.16 5.37
C GLY A 16 -5.41 -0.11 4.66
N ALA A 17 -5.51 -0.77 3.51
CA ALA A 17 -4.36 -1.10 2.68
C ALA A 17 -4.71 -1.00 1.20
N LYS A 18 -3.76 -0.53 0.41
CA LYS A 18 -3.83 -0.50 -1.06
C LYS A 18 -2.56 -1.09 -1.63
N ILE A 19 -2.69 -1.99 -2.59
CA ILE A 19 -1.59 -2.56 -3.35
C ILE A 19 -1.83 -2.22 -4.82
N LEU A 20 -0.82 -1.72 -5.51
CA LEU A 20 -0.83 -1.45 -6.93
C LEU A 20 0.36 -2.16 -7.57
N LEU A 21 0.08 -2.99 -8.55
CA LEU A 21 1.08 -3.58 -9.43
C LEU A 21 1.04 -2.87 -10.77
N ALA A 22 2.20 -2.57 -11.32
CA ALA A 22 2.36 -2.01 -12.65
C ALA A 22 3.47 -2.76 -13.38
N GLY A 23 3.14 -3.39 -14.50
CA GLY A 23 4.14 -4.11 -15.29
C GLY A 23 3.54 -5.18 -16.18
N ARG A 24 4.41 -6.06 -16.71
CA ARG A 24 4.02 -7.22 -17.53
C ARG A 24 3.58 -8.35 -16.62
N LEU A 25 2.32 -8.29 -16.22
CA LEU A 25 1.72 -9.26 -15.29
C LEU A 25 1.44 -10.59 -16.03
N GLY A 26 1.98 -11.70 -15.51
CA GLY A 26 1.68 -13.04 -16.00
C GLY A 26 2.26 -13.38 -17.39
N GLY A 27 3.30 -12.67 -17.84
CA GLY A 27 3.92 -12.91 -19.16
C GLY A 27 3.16 -12.30 -20.33
N ALA A 28 2.13 -11.48 -20.07
CA ALA A 28 1.44 -10.74 -21.12
C ALA A 28 2.38 -9.73 -21.81
N ASP A 29 2.23 -9.58 -23.12
CA ASP A 29 2.99 -8.60 -23.92
C ASP A 29 2.69 -7.15 -23.53
N ILE A 30 1.47 -6.90 -23.05
CA ILE A 30 0.99 -5.58 -22.69
C ILE A 30 1.13 -5.38 -21.18
N ALA A 31 1.86 -4.33 -20.80
CA ALA A 31 1.95 -3.91 -19.41
C ALA A 31 0.57 -3.44 -18.89
N ARG A 32 0.15 -3.96 -17.74
CA ARG A 32 -1.11 -3.60 -17.08
C ARG A 32 -0.83 -3.02 -15.70
N ARG A 33 -1.79 -2.23 -15.23
CA ARG A 33 -1.82 -1.75 -13.84
C ARG A 33 -3.01 -2.37 -13.14
N GLU A 34 -2.75 -3.15 -12.11
CA GLU A 34 -3.80 -3.74 -11.28
C GLU A 34 -3.70 -3.13 -9.88
N SER A 35 -4.81 -2.63 -9.35
CA SER A 35 -4.86 -2.09 -8.00
C SER A 35 -5.93 -2.78 -7.18
N LEU A 36 -5.57 -3.20 -5.98
CA LEU A 36 -6.47 -3.77 -5.00
C LEU A 36 -6.47 -2.87 -3.75
N LYS A 37 -7.64 -2.51 -3.25
CA LYS A 37 -7.80 -1.70 -2.03
C LYS A 37 -8.81 -2.32 -1.08
N ARG A 38 -8.57 -2.23 0.22
CA ARG A 38 -9.55 -2.54 1.28
C ARG A 38 -9.37 -1.60 2.46
N GLY A 39 -10.45 -1.38 3.18
CA GLY A 39 -10.49 -0.44 4.30
C GLY A 39 -10.47 1.02 3.82
N MET A 40 -10.12 1.91 4.74
CA MET A 40 -10.09 3.36 4.50
C MET A 40 -8.67 3.81 4.14
N LEU A 41 -8.52 4.69 3.14
CA LEU A 41 -7.21 5.20 2.72
C LEU A 41 -7.30 6.69 2.33
N PRO A 42 -7.27 7.61 3.30
CA PRO A 42 -7.42 9.03 3.06
C PRO A 42 -6.11 9.67 2.56
N LEU A 43 -5.86 9.61 1.24
CA LEU A 43 -4.62 10.11 0.61
C LEU A 43 -4.40 11.62 0.68
N GLN A 44 -5.45 12.40 0.91
CA GLN A 44 -5.38 13.87 0.97
C GLN A 44 -5.23 14.39 2.40
N THR A 45 -5.37 13.51 3.40
CA THR A 45 -5.36 13.90 4.81
C THR A 45 -3.94 13.82 5.35
N LEU A 46 -3.28 14.97 5.55
CA LEU A 46 -1.89 15.03 6.04
C LEU A 46 -1.69 14.39 7.43
N ARG A 47 -2.71 14.44 8.29
CA ARG A 47 -2.69 13.80 9.62
C ARG A 47 -2.86 12.28 9.60
N ALA A 48 -3.11 11.70 8.42
CA ALA A 48 -3.23 10.25 8.28
C ALA A 48 -1.84 9.62 8.29
N ASP A 49 -1.61 8.67 9.19
CA ASP A 49 -0.43 7.83 9.22
C ASP A 49 -0.51 6.81 8.07
N ILE A 50 0.17 7.12 6.97
CA ILE A 50 0.20 6.29 5.76
C ILE A 50 1.64 5.90 5.46
N ASP A 51 1.95 4.62 5.64
CA ASP A 51 3.18 4.02 5.17
C ASP A 51 3.10 3.73 3.68
N TYR A 52 4.06 4.24 2.92
CA TYR A 52 4.21 3.96 1.50
C TYR A 52 5.49 3.14 1.26
N GLY A 53 5.34 2.02 0.56
CA GLY A 53 6.44 1.19 0.11
C GLY A 53 6.43 1.02 -1.41
N TYR A 54 7.60 1.10 -2.02
CA TYR A 54 7.81 0.72 -3.42
C TYR A 54 8.85 -0.37 -3.51
N ALA A 55 8.55 -1.41 -4.27
CA ALA A 55 9.46 -2.50 -4.58
C ALA A 55 9.39 -2.83 -6.07
N THR A 56 10.51 -3.27 -6.62
CA THR A 56 10.60 -3.68 -8.02
C THR A 56 10.84 -5.18 -8.06
N ALA A 57 9.92 -5.92 -8.67
CA ALA A 57 10.03 -7.36 -8.88
C ALA A 57 10.64 -7.64 -10.25
N PHE A 58 11.75 -8.36 -10.26
CA PHE A 58 12.39 -8.85 -11.48
C PHE A 58 11.83 -10.23 -11.80
N THR A 59 11.21 -10.35 -12.97
CA THR A 59 10.64 -11.59 -13.47
C THR A 59 11.29 -11.95 -14.80
N THR A 60 11.14 -13.20 -15.23
CA THR A 60 11.68 -13.69 -16.51
C THR A 60 11.22 -12.86 -17.72
N TYR A 61 10.02 -12.29 -17.64
CA TYR A 61 9.41 -11.49 -18.72
C TYR A 61 9.63 -9.99 -18.57
N GLY A 62 10.47 -9.57 -17.62
CA GLY A 62 10.84 -8.19 -17.37
C GLY A 62 10.52 -7.73 -15.95
N THR A 63 10.38 -6.41 -15.81
CA THR A 63 10.31 -5.75 -14.50
C THR A 63 8.88 -5.34 -14.17
N THR A 64 8.43 -5.65 -12.95
CA THR A 64 7.10 -5.26 -12.43
C THR A 64 7.26 -4.42 -11.17
N GLY A 65 6.72 -3.20 -11.18
CA GLY A 65 6.68 -2.32 -10.01
C GLY A 65 5.53 -2.67 -9.08
N VAL A 66 5.81 -2.75 -7.78
CA VAL A 66 4.86 -2.99 -6.70
C VAL A 66 4.85 -1.75 -5.80
N LYS A 67 3.69 -1.12 -5.67
CA LYS A 67 3.44 0.02 -4.77
C LYS A 67 2.44 -0.40 -3.71
N VAL A 68 2.75 -0.14 -2.45
CA VAL A 68 1.89 -0.49 -1.31
C VAL A 68 1.68 0.75 -0.45
N TRP A 69 0.45 0.95 -0.01
CA TRP A 69 0.06 1.93 0.99
C TRP A 69 -0.63 1.21 2.15
N ILE A 70 -0.20 1.49 3.38
CA ILE A 70 -0.78 0.96 4.60
C ILE A 70 -1.20 2.14 5.47
N TYR A 71 -2.49 2.23 5.78
CA TYR A 71 -3.05 3.25 6.66
C TYR A 71 -3.22 2.66 8.06
N LYS A 72 -2.53 3.25 9.05
CA LYS A 72 -2.54 2.79 10.45
C LYS A 72 -3.45 3.64 11.35
N GLY A 73 -3.90 4.80 10.89
CA GLY A 73 -4.75 5.69 11.69
C GLY A 73 -4.32 7.13 11.55
N GLU A 74 -4.76 7.98 12.47
CA GLU A 74 -4.39 9.39 12.48
C GLU A 74 -3.31 9.60 13.54
N VAL A 75 -2.21 10.25 13.17
CA VAL A 75 -1.22 10.72 14.14
C VAL A 75 -1.78 11.99 14.75
N PHE A 76 -2.27 11.90 15.98
CA PHE A 76 -2.45 13.08 16.80
C PHE A 76 -1.06 13.43 17.33
N GLU A 77 -0.41 14.46 16.78
CA GLU A 77 0.78 15.05 17.40
C GLU A 77 0.44 15.31 18.86
N LYS A 78 1.00 14.49 19.75
CA LYS A 78 1.02 14.80 21.16
C LYS A 78 2.02 15.94 21.28
N LYS A 79 1.55 17.18 21.18
CA LYS A 79 2.32 18.33 21.64
C LYS A 79 2.66 18.04 23.09
N THR A 80 3.91 17.67 23.35
CA THR A 80 4.49 17.71 24.68
C THR A 80 4.65 19.19 25.00
N ASP A 81 3.58 19.82 25.49
CA ASP A 81 3.70 21.05 26.26
C ASP A 81 4.45 20.69 27.54
N GLY A 82 5.68 21.20 27.68
CA GLY A 82 6.42 21.03 28.92
C GLY A 82 7.90 21.39 28.83
N SER A 83 8.20 22.69 28.72
CA SER A 83 8.93 23.47 29.75
C SER A 83 9.37 24.82 29.19
#